data_AF-A0A959EWB6-F1
#
_entry.id   AF-A0A959EWB6-F1
#
_cell.length_a   1.000
_cell.length_b   1.000
_cell.length_c   1.000
_cell.angle_alpha   90.00
_cell.angle_beta   90.00
_cell.angle_gamma   90.00
#
_symmetry.space_group_name_H-M   'P 1'
#
loop_
_entity.id
_entity.type
_entity.pdbx_description
1 polymer ?
#
loop_
_entity_poly.entity_id
_entity_poly.type
_entity_poly.pdbx_seq_one_letter_code
_entity_poly.pdbx_strand_id
1 'polypeptide(L)'
;MRFRHWDLRLATLDPGVEAGAQRRSRMRLCWVLIAGMCSLLSGGSLLASATAVRVDKITVEGNRRTRDQFILRELDFKRGDTISLQELSDRLEFNRLQLMNTGLFIHVGMNIREWETATNQISVDISVLETWYIYPIPIFELADRNFNVWWRDYDHSFRRVNYGVRLYHFNLTGRRDQFKGVVQFGFTDKFEFQYTPPFIDRKQKLGLTTGLLFTRQRELNYGTLDDQQQFYRSEGGHLLQRLRA
;
A
#
# COMPACT_ATOMS: atom_id res chain seq x y z
N MET A 1 34.53 -5.11 -56.22
CA MET A 1 35.01 -6.16 -57.15
C MET A 1 35.61 -7.30 -56.34
N ARG A 2 35.18 -8.55 -56.62
CA ARG A 2 35.68 -9.89 -56.17
C ARG A 2 35.64 -10.16 -54.65
N PHE A 3 34.72 -10.97 -54.09
CA PHE A 3 34.44 -12.44 -54.24
C PHE A 3 35.66 -13.37 -54.11
N ARG A 4 35.63 -14.24 -53.07
CA ARG A 4 36.05 -15.67 -53.04
C ARG A 4 35.48 -16.29 -51.75
N HIS A 5 34.45 -17.14 -51.86
CA HIS A 5 34.49 -18.64 -51.89
C HIS A 5 34.82 -19.23 -50.51
N TRP A 6 33.84 -19.71 -49.75
CA TRP A 6 33.20 -21.06 -49.78
C TRP A 6 34.21 -22.20 -49.57
N ASP A 7 34.15 -22.81 -48.39
CA ASP A 7 34.46 -24.23 -48.20
C ASP A 7 33.33 -24.90 -47.41
N LEU A 8 33.01 -26.11 -47.83
CA LEU A 8 31.83 -26.90 -47.48
C LEU A 8 32.27 -28.18 -46.74
N ARG A 9 31.40 -28.63 -45.80
CA ARG A 9 31.21 -30.03 -45.31
C ARG A 9 32.27 -30.55 -44.31
N LEU A 10 32.00 -31.35 -43.28
CA LEU A 10 30.87 -32.20 -42.81
C LEU A 10 30.78 -32.08 -41.27
N ALA A 11 29.62 -31.90 -40.63
CA ALA A 11 28.65 -32.93 -40.24
C ALA A 11 29.22 -34.07 -39.38
N THR A 12 29.14 -33.92 -38.05
CA THR A 12 28.99 -35.03 -37.10
C THR A 12 27.78 -34.75 -36.21
N LEU A 13 26.87 -35.73 -36.21
CA LEU A 13 25.70 -35.84 -35.36
C LEU A 13 26.14 -36.30 -33.96
N ASP A 14 25.57 -35.71 -32.90
CA ASP A 14 24.75 -36.49 -31.96
C ASP A 14 23.85 -35.56 -31.10
N PRO A 15 22.62 -35.99 -30.78
CA PRO A 15 21.57 -35.18 -30.17
C PRO A 15 21.48 -35.40 -28.66
N GLY A 16 20.62 -34.64 -27.98
CA GLY A 16 20.11 -35.06 -26.67
C GLY A 16 19.94 -33.96 -25.64
N VAL A 17 19.28 -32.86 -26.01
CA VAL A 17 18.66 -31.94 -25.03
C VAL A 17 17.27 -32.51 -24.73
N GLU A 18 17.13 -33.23 -23.63
CA GLU A 18 15.81 -33.61 -23.10
C GLU A 18 15.33 -32.57 -22.08
N ALA A 19 14.40 -31.73 -22.54
CA ALA A 19 13.55 -30.90 -21.70
C ALA A 19 12.46 -31.79 -21.08
N GLY A 20 12.47 -31.93 -19.76
CA GLY A 20 11.44 -32.62 -18.99
C GLY A 20 10.12 -31.84 -18.99
N ALA A 21 9.19 -32.26 -19.85
CA ALA A 21 7.80 -31.84 -19.83
C ALA A 21 6.94 -32.80 -19.01
N GLN A 22 6.18 -32.20 -18.11
CA GLN A 22 5.33 -32.78 -17.09
C GLN A 22 3.96 -33.16 -17.67
N ARG A 23 3.54 -34.44 -17.64
CA ARG A 23 2.10 -34.79 -17.70
C ARG A 23 1.72 -36.17 -17.15
N ARG A 24 0.99 -36.12 -16.03
CA ARG A 24 -0.12 -36.97 -15.53
C ARG A 24 -0.34 -38.37 -16.15
N SER A 25 -0.36 -39.36 -15.26
CA SER A 25 -1.44 -40.35 -14.98
C SER A 25 -0.74 -41.63 -14.47
N ARG A 26 -1.15 -42.33 -13.42
CA ARG A 26 -2.47 -42.90 -13.09
C ARG A 26 -2.53 -43.23 -11.61
N MET A 27 -3.77 -43.26 -11.14
CA MET A 27 -4.22 -43.53 -9.80
C MET A 27 -4.55 -45.02 -9.67
N ARG A 28 -4.28 -45.61 -8.50
CA ARG A 28 -4.91 -46.79 -7.83
C ARG A 28 -4.08 -48.09 -7.68
N LEU A 29 -4.29 -48.68 -6.50
CA LEU A 29 -3.86 -49.97 -5.92
C LEU A 29 -2.40 -50.01 -5.45
N CYS A 30 -2.03 -50.48 -4.26
CA CYS A 30 -2.60 -51.57 -3.45
C CYS A 30 -2.40 -51.32 -1.95
N TRP A 31 -3.30 -51.89 -1.16
CA TRP A 31 -3.29 -51.94 0.30
C TRP A 31 -2.36 -53.06 0.83
N VAL A 32 -2.02 -52.92 2.11
CA VAL A 32 -1.63 -53.93 3.12
C VAL A 32 -0.12 -54.29 3.29
N LEU A 33 0.29 -54.20 4.57
CA LEU A 33 1.39 -54.88 5.29
C LEU A 33 2.78 -54.21 5.30
N ILE A 34 3.10 -53.56 6.42
CA ILE A 34 4.17 -53.99 7.35
C ILE A 34 3.84 -53.37 8.74
N ALA A 35 3.45 -54.24 9.66
CA ALA A 35 3.48 -53.98 11.09
C ALA A 35 4.89 -54.31 11.59
N GLY A 36 5.50 -53.40 12.35
CA GLY A 36 6.87 -53.56 12.85
C GLY A 36 7.20 -52.59 13.98
N MET A 37 6.57 -52.81 15.14
CA MET A 37 7.18 -52.72 16.47
C MET A 37 8.26 -51.64 16.68
N CYS A 38 7.84 -50.43 17.06
CA CYS A 38 8.68 -49.51 17.82
C CYS A 38 7.93 -49.08 19.08
N SER A 39 8.13 -49.88 20.11
CA SER A 39 7.66 -49.68 21.47
C SER A 39 8.42 -48.53 22.15
N LEU A 40 7.67 -47.71 22.89
CA LEU A 40 8.08 -47.07 24.14
C LEU A 40 9.19 -46.01 24.08
N LEU A 41 8.83 -44.84 23.57
CA LEU A 41 9.22 -43.58 24.19
C LEU A 41 7.95 -42.81 24.54
N SER A 42 7.26 -43.24 25.59
CA SER A 42 6.36 -42.36 26.33
C SER A 42 7.22 -41.34 27.08
N GLY A 43 7.79 -40.40 26.32
CA GLY A 43 8.15 -39.10 26.86
C GLY A 43 6.84 -38.48 27.29
N GLY A 44 6.54 -38.55 28.58
CA GLY A 44 5.47 -37.78 29.17
C GLY A 44 5.75 -36.32 28.85
N SER A 45 5.12 -35.82 27.80
CA SER A 45 4.91 -34.39 27.66
C SER A 45 4.14 -34.03 28.91
N LEU A 46 4.80 -33.38 29.86
CA LEU A 46 4.10 -32.57 30.84
C LEU A 46 3.16 -31.72 30.01
N LEU A 47 1.86 -32.01 30.09
CA LEU A 47 0.84 -31.11 29.58
C LEU A 47 1.06 -29.84 30.40
N ALA A 48 1.87 -28.93 29.85
CA ALA A 48 1.79 -27.54 30.23
C ALA A 48 0.32 -27.22 30.02
N SER A 49 -0.46 -27.16 31.10
CA SER A 49 -1.82 -26.65 31.01
C SER A 49 -1.65 -25.30 30.34
N ALA A 50 -2.09 -25.21 29.09
CA ALA A 50 -2.11 -23.96 28.37
C ALA A 50 -3.13 -23.10 29.10
N THR A 51 -2.67 -22.41 30.13
CA THR A 51 -3.47 -21.47 30.89
C THR A 51 -3.90 -20.44 29.87
N ALA A 52 -5.19 -20.39 29.59
CA ALA A 52 -5.74 -19.48 28.61
C ALA A 52 -6.46 -18.35 29.36
N VAL A 53 -6.37 -17.15 28.82
CA VAL A 53 -7.04 -15.96 29.33
C VAL A 53 -8.15 -15.56 28.38
N ARG A 54 -9.26 -15.07 28.93
CA ARG A 54 -10.41 -14.59 28.17
C ARG A 54 -10.44 -13.07 28.17
N VAL A 55 -10.59 -12.46 27.00
CA VAL A 55 -10.72 -11.01 26.87
C VAL A 55 -12.14 -10.60 27.27
N ASP A 56 -12.32 -9.97 28.43
CA ASP A 56 -13.64 -9.48 28.84
C ASP A 56 -13.94 -8.09 28.31
N LYS A 57 -12.96 -7.19 28.29
CA LYS A 57 -13.15 -5.81 27.85
C LYS A 57 -11.97 -5.31 27.04
N ILE A 58 -12.26 -4.51 26.02
CA ILE A 58 -11.27 -3.74 25.26
C ILE A 58 -11.68 -2.28 25.34
N THR A 59 -10.80 -1.44 25.87
CA THR A 59 -11.00 0.02 25.98
C THR A 59 -10.00 0.71 25.08
N VAL A 60 -10.44 1.76 24.37
CA VAL A 60 -9.59 2.57 23.50
C VAL A 60 -9.59 4.00 24.01
N GLU A 61 -8.40 4.58 24.17
CA GLU A 61 -8.20 5.93 24.69
C GLU A 61 -7.25 6.72 23.76
N GLY A 62 -7.49 8.04 23.63
CA GLY A 62 -6.61 8.95 22.89
C GLY A 62 -6.96 9.17 21.41
N ASN A 63 -7.92 8.43 20.86
CA ASN A 63 -8.48 8.68 19.54
C ASN A 63 -9.50 9.84 19.57
N ARG A 64 -9.22 10.91 18.83
CA ARG A 64 -10.10 12.09 18.70
C ARG A 64 -10.95 12.03 17.44
N ARG A 65 -10.38 11.60 16.31
CA ARG A 65 -11.08 11.57 15.02
C ARG A 65 -11.39 10.15 14.56
N THR A 66 -10.47 9.22 14.75
CA THR A 66 -10.63 7.81 14.38
C THR A 66 -11.67 7.17 15.28
N ARG A 67 -12.67 6.51 14.69
CA ARG A 67 -13.71 5.84 15.48
C ARG A 67 -13.20 4.50 16.01
N ASP A 68 -13.59 4.13 17.22
CA ASP A 68 -13.16 2.89 17.90
C ASP A 68 -13.35 1.65 17.03
N GLN A 69 -14.48 1.55 16.32
CA GLN A 69 -14.78 0.44 15.42
C GLN A 69 -13.69 0.20 14.34
N PHE A 70 -12.95 1.25 13.94
CA PHE A 70 -11.84 1.14 12.99
C PHE A 70 -10.54 0.69 13.64
N ILE A 71 -10.38 0.91 14.94
CA ILE A 71 -9.25 0.37 15.70
C ILE A 71 -9.53 -1.11 16.00
N LEU A 72 -10.72 -1.40 16.52
CA LEU A 72 -11.15 -2.74 16.89
C LEU A 72 -11.20 -3.72 15.72
N ARG A 73 -11.44 -3.26 14.48
CA ARG A 73 -11.44 -4.15 13.29
C ARG A 73 -10.04 -4.58 12.85
N GLU A 74 -9.00 -3.85 13.24
CA GLU A 74 -7.61 -4.16 12.88
C GLU A 74 -7.01 -5.14 13.88
N LEU A 75 -7.66 -5.35 15.02
CA LEU A 75 -7.28 -6.35 16.01
C LEU A 75 -7.60 -7.77 15.51
N ASP A 76 -6.71 -8.71 15.81
CA ASP A 76 -6.88 -10.13 15.50
C ASP A 76 -7.69 -10.91 16.55
N PHE A 77 -8.09 -10.25 17.63
CA PHE A 77 -8.95 -10.76 18.69
C PHE A 77 -10.07 -9.77 19.00
N LYS A 78 -11.14 -10.28 19.59
CA LYS A 78 -12.32 -9.51 19.99
C LYS A 78 -12.68 -9.79 21.43
N ARG A 79 -13.59 -8.96 21.95
CA ARG A 79 -14.25 -9.22 23.21
C ARG A 79 -14.85 -10.64 23.21
N GLY A 80 -14.54 -11.40 24.26
CA GLY A 80 -15.00 -12.76 24.48
C GLY A 80 -14.05 -13.84 23.98
N ASP A 81 -13.03 -13.48 23.19
CA ASP A 81 -12.05 -14.44 22.67
C ASP A 81 -11.10 -14.93 23.77
N THR A 82 -10.55 -16.12 23.56
CA THR A 82 -9.60 -16.76 24.46
C THR A 82 -8.22 -16.80 23.82
N ILE A 83 -7.19 -16.38 24.56
CA ILE A 83 -5.79 -16.30 24.12
C ILE A 83 -4.94 -17.18 25.04
N SER A 84 -3.99 -17.93 24.49
CA SER A 84 -3.02 -18.66 25.30
C SER A 84 -2.15 -17.67 26.09
N LEU A 85 -1.93 -17.91 27.38
CA LEU A 85 -1.07 -17.06 28.22
C LEU A 85 0.35 -16.94 27.65
N GLN A 86 0.84 -18.00 27.00
CA GLN A 86 2.16 -18.06 26.39
C GLN A 86 2.28 -17.12 25.18
N GLU A 87 1.19 -16.94 24.43
CA GLU A 87 1.14 -16.12 23.22
C GLU A 87 0.65 -14.69 23.50
N LEU A 88 0.18 -14.41 24.71
CA LEU A 88 -0.50 -13.15 25.04
C LEU A 88 0.38 -11.93 24.74
N SER A 89 1.64 -11.95 25.18
CA SER A 89 2.58 -10.84 24.95
C SER A 89 2.84 -10.62 23.46
N ASP A 90 3.15 -11.69 22.73
CA ASP A 90 3.45 -11.63 21.30
C ASP A 90 2.23 -11.18 20.50
N ARG A 91 1.03 -11.61 20.91
CA ARG A 91 -0.21 -11.22 20.27
C ARG A 91 -0.56 -9.76 20.53
N LEU A 92 -0.35 -9.24 21.74
CA LEU A 92 -0.51 -7.81 22.01
C LEU A 92 0.47 -6.97 21.16
N GLU A 93 1.73 -7.39 21.08
CA GLU A 93 2.73 -6.70 20.26
C GLU A 93 2.38 -6.75 18.77
N PHE A 94 1.94 -7.90 18.26
CA PHE A 94 1.47 -8.05 16.89
C PHE A 94 0.33 -7.07 16.57
N ASN A 95 -0.67 -6.98 17.44
CA ASN A 95 -1.80 -6.06 17.27
C ASN A 95 -1.38 -4.59 17.37
N ARG A 96 -0.44 -4.26 18.27
CA ARG A 96 0.16 -2.93 18.35
C ARG A 96 0.82 -2.54 17.03
N LEU A 97 1.58 -3.47 16.44
CA LEU A 97 2.20 -3.28 15.12
C LEU A 97 1.18 -3.18 13.98
N GLN A 98 0.09 -3.98 14.00
CA GLN A 98 -1.00 -3.84 13.02
C GLN A 98 -1.60 -2.42 13.05
N LEU A 99 -1.87 -1.89 14.25
CA LEU A 99 -2.37 -0.53 14.43
C LEU A 99 -1.36 0.53 13.95
N MET A 100 -0.08 0.38 14.28
CA MET A 100 0.98 1.28 13.78
C MET A 100 1.09 1.25 12.24
N ASN A 101 0.98 0.08 11.63
CA ASN A 101 1.02 -0.11 10.17
C ASN A 101 -0.17 0.53 9.44
N THR A 102 -1.22 0.95 10.15
CA THR A 102 -2.31 1.69 9.54
C THR A 102 -1.90 3.09 9.06
N GLY A 103 -0.83 3.64 9.65
CA GLY A 103 -0.37 5.01 9.43
C GLY A 103 -1.25 6.08 10.08
N LEU A 104 -2.26 5.70 10.87
CA LEU A 104 -3.16 6.63 11.55
C LEU A 104 -2.61 7.14 12.89
N PHE A 105 -1.64 6.42 13.46
CA PHE A 105 -1.12 6.67 14.80
C PHE A 105 0.40 6.83 14.76
N ILE A 106 0.91 7.80 15.51
CA ILE A 106 2.35 7.96 15.76
C ILE A 106 2.81 7.15 16.98
N HIS A 107 1.88 6.80 17.87
CA HIS A 107 2.12 5.94 19.01
C HIS A 107 0.90 5.08 19.31
N VAL A 108 1.13 3.83 19.67
CA VAL A 108 0.13 2.86 20.13
C VAL A 108 0.72 2.12 21.31
N GLY A 109 0.06 2.17 22.45
CA GLY A 109 0.31 1.36 23.64
C GLY A 109 -0.81 0.33 23.82
N MET A 110 -0.44 -0.87 24.24
CA MET A 110 -1.40 -1.93 24.61
C MET A 110 -1.00 -2.48 25.97
N ASN A 111 -1.91 -2.40 26.93
CA ASN A 111 -1.66 -2.83 28.31
C ASN A 111 -2.83 -3.66 28.83
N ILE A 112 -2.57 -4.46 29.86
CA ILE A 112 -3.61 -5.19 30.61
C ILE A 112 -3.85 -4.41 31.89
N ARG A 113 -5.07 -3.89 32.10
CA ARG A 113 -5.42 -3.09 33.29
C ARG A 113 -6.01 -3.93 34.41
N GLU A 114 -6.89 -4.86 34.08
CA GLU A 114 -7.58 -5.70 35.06
C GLU A 114 -7.33 -7.16 34.72
N TRP A 115 -6.96 -7.94 35.73
CA TRP A 115 -6.80 -9.38 35.64
C TRP A 115 -7.60 -10.03 36.76
N GLU A 116 -8.70 -10.69 36.39
CA GLU A 116 -9.50 -11.46 37.33
C GLU A 116 -8.96 -12.89 37.40
N THR A 117 -8.16 -13.16 38.42
CA THR A 117 -7.45 -14.45 38.59
C THR A 117 -8.41 -15.61 38.82
N ALA A 118 -9.60 -15.37 39.37
CA ALA A 118 -10.59 -16.42 39.61
C ALA A 118 -11.24 -16.94 38.30
N THR A 119 -11.38 -16.07 37.30
CA THR A 119 -12.06 -16.41 36.04
C THR A 119 -11.13 -16.36 34.82
N ASN A 120 -9.85 -16.06 35.03
CA ASN A 120 -8.83 -15.79 33.99
C ASN A 120 -9.32 -14.79 32.94
N GLN A 121 -10.03 -13.75 33.38
CA GLN A 121 -10.52 -12.68 32.51
C GLN A 121 -9.57 -11.49 32.54
N ILE A 122 -9.31 -10.92 31.36
CA ILE A 122 -8.45 -9.75 31.21
C ILE A 122 -9.18 -8.58 30.54
N SER A 123 -8.86 -7.37 30.99
CA SER A 123 -9.26 -6.12 30.34
C SER A 123 -8.06 -5.52 29.63
N VAL A 124 -8.17 -5.38 28.30
CA VAL A 124 -7.13 -4.78 27.44
C VAL A 124 -7.42 -3.29 27.25
N ASP A 125 -6.40 -2.48 27.48
CA ASP A 125 -6.43 -1.03 27.28
C ASP A 125 -5.51 -0.66 26.12
N ILE A 126 -6.05 0.10 25.17
CA ILE A 126 -5.35 0.54 23.96
C ILE A 126 -5.26 2.05 24.01
N SER A 127 -4.06 2.59 24.23
CA SER A 127 -3.80 4.02 24.20
C SER A 127 -3.19 4.41 22.86
N VAL A 128 -3.77 5.39 22.17
CA VAL A 128 -3.30 5.82 20.86
C VAL A 128 -3.03 7.31 20.80
N LEU A 129 -2.03 7.70 20.01
CA LEU A 129 -1.77 9.07 19.64
C LEU A 129 -1.88 9.19 18.13
N GLU A 130 -2.92 9.89 17.67
CA GLU A 130 -3.21 10.07 16.25
C GLU A 130 -2.16 10.95 15.55
N THR A 131 -1.89 10.64 14.28
CA THR A 131 -1.03 11.46 13.42
C THR A 131 -1.73 12.74 12.98
N TRP A 132 -0.97 13.61 12.32
CA TRP A 132 -1.50 14.80 11.66
C TRP A 132 -2.42 14.40 10.49
N TYR A 133 -3.58 15.03 10.40
CA TYR A 133 -4.55 14.70 9.36
C TYR A 133 -4.28 15.38 8.03
N ILE A 134 -3.68 16.57 8.05
CA ILE A 134 -3.60 17.46 6.90
C ILE A 134 -2.13 17.70 6.56
N TYR A 135 -1.76 17.42 5.31
CA TYR A 135 -0.42 17.64 4.78
C TYR A 135 -0.51 18.55 3.55
N PRO A 136 -0.22 19.86 3.72
CA PRO A 136 -0.08 20.77 2.59
C PRO A 136 1.32 20.63 1.98
N ILE A 137 1.38 20.32 0.69
CA ILE A 137 2.61 20.23 -0.07
C ILE A 137 2.62 21.38 -1.08
N PRO A 138 3.52 22.37 -0.95
CA PRO A 138 3.62 23.42 -1.95
C PRO A 138 4.06 22.81 -3.28
N ILE A 139 3.51 23.34 -4.36
CA ILE A 139 3.88 23.00 -5.73
C ILE A 139 4.72 24.15 -6.26
N PHE A 140 5.90 23.81 -6.77
CA PHE A 140 6.74 24.68 -7.57
C PHE A 140 7.47 23.81 -8.59
N GLU A 141 6.95 23.78 -9.81
CA GLU A 141 7.42 22.89 -10.87
C GLU A 141 7.69 23.71 -12.14
N LEU A 142 8.87 23.58 -12.72
CA LEU A 142 9.18 24.19 -14.02
C LEU A 142 8.52 23.37 -15.13
N ALA A 143 7.96 24.04 -16.13
CA ALA A 143 7.44 23.40 -17.34
C ALA A 143 8.57 22.88 -18.24
N ASP A 144 9.78 23.38 -18.03
CA ASP A 144 10.97 23.07 -18.80
C ASP A 144 11.66 21.80 -18.32
N ARG A 145 12.48 21.22 -19.22
CA ARG A 145 13.23 19.98 -18.96
C ARG A 145 14.18 20.10 -17.77
N ASN A 146 14.73 21.31 -17.55
CA ASN A 146 15.63 21.60 -16.46
C ASN A 146 15.67 23.12 -16.17
N PHE A 147 16.29 23.47 -15.04
CA PHE A 147 16.48 24.85 -14.61
C PHE A 147 17.32 25.68 -15.58
N ASN A 148 18.35 25.11 -16.21
CA ASN A 148 19.25 25.85 -17.10
C ASN A 148 18.51 26.38 -18.34
N VAL A 149 17.62 25.58 -18.92
CA VAL A 149 16.78 25.99 -20.07
C VAL A 149 15.84 27.12 -19.65
N TRP A 150 15.19 26.99 -18.50
CA TRP A 150 14.35 28.05 -17.95
C TRP A 150 15.15 29.34 -17.69
N TRP A 151 16.36 29.22 -17.15
CA TRP A 151 17.20 30.35 -16.77
C TRP A 151 17.88 31.04 -17.96
N ARG A 152 18.36 30.27 -18.95
CA ARG A 152 19.13 30.84 -20.06
C ARG A 152 18.28 31.09 -21.30
N ASP A 153 17.45 30.12 -21.67
CA ASP A 153 16.77 30.13 -22.97
C ASP A 153 15.39 30.82 -22.87
N TYR A 154 14.78 30.82 -21.69
CA TYR A 154 13.48 31.45 -21.42
C TYR A 154 13.52 32.62 -20.42
N ASP A 155 14.71 33.15 -20.13
CA ASP A 155 14.94 34.36 -19.31
C ASP A 155 14.13 34.36 -18.00
N HIS A 156 14.19 33.24 -17.26
CA HIS A 156 13.57 33.09 -15.94
C HIS A 156 12.06 33.32 -15.93
N SER A 157 11.39 33.12 -17.07
CA SER A 157 10.01 33.53 -17.21
C SER A 157 9.10 32.77 -16.22
N PHE A 158 8.50 33.50 -15.28
CA PHE A 158 7.49 32.96 -14.35
C PHE A 158 6.27 32.36 -15.06
N ARG A 159 6.07 32.67 -16.34
CA ARG A 159 5.00 32.07 -17.17
C ARG A 159 5.21 30.57 -17.39
N ARG A 160 6.45 30.09 -17.29
CA ARG A 160 6.83 28.67 -17.43
C ARG A 160 6.92 27.93 -16.10
N VAL A 161 6.41 28.55 -15.03
CA VAL A 161 6.40 27.98 -13.69
C VAL A 161 4.98 27.56 -13.34
N ASN A 162 4.82 26.36 -12.82
CA ASN A 162 3.62 25.90 -12.15
C ASN A 162 3.80 26.10 -10.65
N TYR A 163 2.81 26.71 -10.02
CA TYR A 163 2.80 26.92 -8.57
C TYR A 163 1.43 26.62 -7.99
N GLY A 164 1.39 26.28 -6.71
CA GLY A 164 0.14 25.95 -6.05
C GLY A 164 0.32 25.13 -4.79
N VAL A 165 -0.73 24.39 -4.42
CA VAL A 165 -0.75 23.52 -3.25
C VAL A 165 -1.42 22.20 -3.58
N ARG A 166 -0.79 21.12 -3.15
CA ARG A 166 -1.35 19.78 -3.08
C ARG A 166 -1.63 19.46 -1.62
N LEU A 167 -2.90 19.36 -1.27
CA LEU A 167 -3.34 19.06 0.09
C LEU A 167 -3.79 17.60 0.17
N TYR A 168 -3.20 16.86 1.11
CA TYR A 168 -3.72 15.57 1.53
C TYR A 168 -4.43 15.71 2.86
N HIS A 169 -5.63 15.16 2.97
CA HIS A 169 -6.31 14.98 4.23
C HIS A 169 -6.55 13.49 4.46
N PHE A 170 -5.84 12.90 5.41
CA PHE A 170 -6.04 11.52 5.85
C PHE A 170 -7.10 11.47 6.95
N ASN A 171 -7.88 10.39 6.97
CA ASN A 171 -8.94 10.13 7.94
C ASN A 171 -10.01 11.23 8.03
N LEU A 172 -10.48 11.74 6.89
CA LEU A 172 -11.44 12.85 6.82
C LEU A 172 -12.72 12.60 7.65
N THR A 173 -13.31 11.41 7.58
CA THR A 173 -14.55 11.06 8.30
C THR A 173 -14.33 10.22 9.58
N GLY A 174 -13.07 9.98 9.94
CA GLY A 174 -12.70 9.10 11.05
C GLY A 174 -12.72 7.60 10.69
N ARG A 175 -12.72 7.30 9.38
CA ARG A 175 -12.91 5.95 8.83
C ARG A 175 -11.71 5.43 8.05
N ARG A 176 -10.53 6.04 8.17
CA ARG A 176 -9.35 5.78 7.33
C ARG A 176 -9.60 6.10 5.84
N ASP A 177 -10.39 7.12 5.58
CA ASP A 177 -10.63 7.69 4.25
C ASP A 177 -9.60 8.76 3.89
N GLN A 178 -9.28 8.90 2.60
CA GLN A 178 -8.32 9.89 2.13
C GLN A 178 -9.00 10.87 1.17
N PHE A 179 -8.75 12.15 1.40
CA PHE A 179 -9.05 13.22 0.47
C PHE A 179 -7.77 13.85 -0.06
N LYS A 180 -7.76 14.17 -1.35
CA LYS A 180 -6.68 14.87 -2.03
C LYS A 180 -7.28 16.05 -2.78
N GLY A 181 -6.76 17.24 -2.51
CA GLY A 181 -7.03 18.45 -3.26
C GLY A 181 -5.75 18.94 -3.93
N VAL A 182 -5.82 19.33 -5.20
CA VAL A 182 -4.74 20.02 -5.89
C VAL A 182 -5.30 21.28 -6.49
N VAL A 183 -4.69 22.40 -6.16
CA VAL A 183 -4.95 23.69 -6.80
C VAL A 183 -3.59 24.18 -7.30
N GLN A 184 -3.45 24.27 -8.61
CA GLN A 184 -2.23 24.65 -9.28
C GLN A 184 -2.54 25.62 -10.41
N PHE A 185 -1.68 26.62 -10.55
CA PHE A 185 -1.73 27.67 -11.57
C PHE A 185 -0.39 27.79 -12.28
N GLY A 186 -0.40 28.41 -13.46
CA GLY A 186 0.83 28.78 -14.17
C GLY A 186 0.84 28.29 -15.60
N PHE A 187 1.90 27.57 -15.99
CA PHE A 187 2.01 26.98 -17.34
C PHE A 187 0.84 26.01 -17.63
N THR A 188 0.50 25.20 -16.63
CA THR A 188 -0.67 24.33 -16.62
C THR A 188 -1.50 24.60 -15.38
N ASP A 189 -2.71 25.13 -15.58
CA ASP A 189 -3.71 25.28 -14.53
C ASP A 189 -4.34 23.89 -14.26
N LYS A 190 -4.37 23.47 -12.99
CA LYS A 190 -4.89 22.16 -12.59
C LYS A 190 -5.69 22.27 -11.29
N PHE A 191 -6.90 21.73 -11.34
CA PHE A 191 -7.76 21.50 -10.18
C PHE A 191 -8.08 20.02 -10.11
N GLU A 192 -7.68 19.37 -9.03
CA GLU A 192 -7.92 17.95 -8.81
C GLU A 192 -8.55 17.77 -7.43
N PHE A 193 -9.67 17.07 -7.38
CA PHE A 193 -10.31 16.64 -6.15
C PHE A 193 -10.50 15.15 -6.22
N GLN A 194 -10.00 14.43 -5.23
CA GLN A 194 -10.11 12.98 -5.18
C GLN A 194 -10.48 12.56 -3.76
N TYR A 195 -11.47 11.69 -3.67
CA TYR A 195 -11.89 11.05 -2.43
C TYR A 195 -11.84 9.54 -2.58
N THR A 196 -11.11 8.91 -1.67
CA THR A 196 -10.94 7.47 -1.57
C THR A 196 -11.52 7.02 -0.23
N PRO A 197 -12.77 6.51 -0.19
CA PRO A 197 -13.33 5.90 1.01
C PRO A 197 -12.51 4.68 1.46
N PRO A 198 -12.67 4.21 2.71
CA PRO A 198 -12.08 2.95 3.13
C PRO A 198 -12.63 1.78 2.31
N PHE A 199 -11.92 0.66 2.35
CA PHE A 199 -12.37 -0.57 1.71
C PHE A 199 -13.79 -0.94 2.10
N ILE A 200 -14.58 -1.29 1.10
CA ILE A 200 -16.01 -1.57 1.24
C ILE A 200 -16.22 -2.95 1.88
N ASP A 201 -15.38 -3.93 1.50
CA ASP A 201 -15.46 -5.30 2.00
C ASP A 201 -14.73 -5.47 3.34
N ARG A 202 -15.23 -6.39 4.18
CA ARG A 202 -14.61 -6.77 5.46
C ARG A 202 -13.20 -7.31 5.28
N LYS A 203 -12.90 -7.98 4.15
CA LYS A 203 -11.55 -8.49 3.83
C LYS A 203 -10.62 -7.39 3.31
N GLN A 204 -11.09 -6.14 3.23
CA GLN A 204 -10.32 -4.98 2.76
C GLN A 204 -9.72 -5.13 1.36
N LYS A 205 -10.43 -5.80 0.42
CA LYS A 205 -9.93 -6.05 -0.95
C LYS A 205 -10.51 -5.15 -2.03
N LEU A 206 -11.71 -4.63 -1.81
CA LEU A 206 -12.44 -3.80 -2.79
C LEU A 206 -12.32 -2.34 -2.40
N GLY A 207 -11.55 -1.58 -3.18
CA GLY A 207 -11.40 -0.14 -3.07
C GLY A 207 -12.23 0.61 -4.10
N LEU A 208 -12.64 1.82 -3.75
CA LEU A 208 -13.28 2.76 -4.66
C LEU A 208 -12.52 4.08 -4.57
N THR A 209 -12.31 4.73 -5.70
CA THR A 209 -11.78 6.10 -5.76
C THR A 209 -12.67 6.90 -6.69
N THR A 210 -13.09 8.06 -6.20
CA THR A 210 -13.89 9.03 -6.96
C THR A 210 -13.09 10.31 -7.08
N GLY A 211 -13.12 10.97 -8.23
CA GLY A 211 -12.37 12.21 -8.36
C GLY A 211 -12.72 13.01 -9.59
N LEU A 212 -12.61 14.33 -9.45
CA LEU A 212 -12.75 15.31 -10.51
C LEU A 212 -11.37 15.87 -10.84
N LEU A 213 -11.02 15.89 -12.12
CA LEU A 213 -9.80 16.49 -12.61
C LEU A 213 -10.14 17.47 -13.73
N PHE A 214 -9.78 18.73 -13.51
CA PHE A 214 -9.79 19.76 -14.53
C PHE A 214 -8.36 20.23 -14.79
N THR A 215 -7.91 20.15 -16.04
CA THR A 215 -6.60 20.67 -16.45
C THR A 215 -6.72 21.52 -17.68
N ARG A 216 -5.94 22.59 -17.72
CA ARG A 216 -5.99 23.58 -18.78
C ARG A 216 -4.59 24.09 -19.09
N GLN A 217 -4.21 24.04 -20.35
CA GLN A 217 -2.89 24.41 -20.81
C GLN A 217 -2.97 25.52 -21.86
N ARG A 218 -2.11 26.54 -21.72
CA ARG A 218 -2.10 27.72 -22.59
C ARG A 218 -1.09 27.63 -23.73
N GLU A 219 -0.10 26.75 -23.59
CA GLU A 219 1.01 26.59 -24.54
C GLU A 219 1.16 25.12 -24.94
N LEU A 220 1.20 24.83 -26.24
CA LEU A 220 1.37 23.48 -26.77
C LEU A 220 2.71 23.40 -27.49
N ASN A 221 3.53 22.41 -27.14
CA ASN A 221 4.68 22.08 -27.98
C ASN A 221 4.18 21.44 -29.28
N TYR A 222 4.47 22.08 -30.42
CA TYR A 222 4.06 21.59 -31.74
C TYR A 222 5.23 21.06 -32.58
N GLY A 223 6.48 21.19 -32.12
CA GLY A 223 7.64 20.76 -32.88
C GLY A 223 8.96 21.07 -32.19
N THR A 224 10.03 20.52 -32.75
CA THR A 224 11.41 20.86 -32.35
C THR A 224 12.13 21.32 -33.60
N LEU A 225 12.78 22.49 -33.51
CA LEU A 225 13.62 23.06 -34.56
C LEU A 225 14.98 23.36 -33.93
N ASP A 226 16.06 22.92 -34.57
CA ASP A 226 17.44 23.12 -34.09
C ASP A 226 17.62 22.73 -32.60
N ASP A 227 17.11 21.56 -32.22
CA ASP A 227 17.11 21.02 -30.86
C ASP A 227 16.36 21.87 -29.80
N GLN A 228 15.63 22.90 -30.22
CA GLN A 228 14.79 23.74 -29.37
C GLN A 228 13.30 23.46 -29.56
N GLN A 229 12.58 23.29 -28.46
CA GLN A 229 11.14 23.06 -28.46
C GLN A 229 10.38 24.33 -28.83
N GLN A 230 9.51 24.24 -29.83
CA GLN A 230 8.69 25.34 -30.32
C GLN A 230 7.29 25.24 -29.72
N PHE A 231 6.83 26.34 -29.12
CA PHE A 231 5.56 26.40 -28.40
C PHE A 231 4.60 27.34 -29.12
N TYR A 232 3.40 26.86 -29.40
CA TYR A 232 2.29 27.68 -29.87
C TYR A 232 1.48 28.12 -28.66
N ARG A 233 1.13 29.40 -28.61
CA ARG A 233 0.32 30.00 -27.55
C ARG A 233 -0.94 30.61 -28.14
N SER A 234 -2.08 30.32 -27.54
CA SER A 234 -3.33 31.00 -27.90
C SER A 234 -3.41 32.36 -27.19
N GLU A 235 -3.67 33.44 -27.95
CA GLU A 235 -3.81 34.80 -27.40
C GLU A 235 -5.15 35.04 -26.71
N GLY A 236 -6.18 34.22 -26.99
CA GLY A 236 -7.55 34.42 -26.48
C GLY A 236 -8.18 33.22 -25.78
N GLY A 237 -7.48 32.08 -25.65
CA GLY A 237 -8.08 30.84 -25.13
C GLY A 237 -7.09 29.80 -24.61
N HIS A 238 -7.59 28.58 -24.40
CA HIS A 238 -6.81 27.44 -23.93
C HIS A 238 -6.70 26.40 -25.02
N LEU A 239 -5.49 25.91 -25.26
CA LEU A 239 -5.22 24.96 -26.35
C LEU A 239 -5.66 23.55 -26.00
N LEU A 240 -5.49 23.16 -24.73
CA LEU A 240 -5.94 21.88 -24.22
C LEU A 240 -6.73 22.08 -22.94
N GLN A 241 -7.91 21.50 -22.92
CA GLN A 241 -8.77 21.41 -21.75
C GLN A 241 -9.21 19.97 -21.57
N ARG A 242 -9.11 19.46 -20.34
CA ARG A 242 -9.51 18.09 -20.01
C ARG A 242 -10.29 18.12 -18.71
N LEU A 243 -11.48 17.55 -18.76
CA LEU A 243 -12.30 17.23 -17.60
C LEU A 243 -12.38 15.70 -17.50
N ARG A 244 -12.10 15.15 -16.31
CA ARG A 244 -12.38 13.76 -15.96
C ARG A 244 -13.19 13.75 -14.66
N ALA A 245 -14.17 12.86 -14.58
CA ALA A 245 -15.03 12.63 -13.43
C ALA A 245 -15.20 11.13 -13.19
#